data_AF-A0A6J7ASA3-F1
#
_entry.id   AF-A0A6J7ASA3-F1
#
_cell.length_a   1.000
_cell.length_b   1.000
_cell.length_c   1.000
_cell.angle_alpha   90.00
_cell.angle_beta   90.00
_cell.angle_gamma   90.00
#
_symmetry.space_group_name_H-M   'P 1'
#
loop_
_entity.id
_entity.type
_entity.pdbx_description
1 polymer ?
#
loop_
_entity_poly.entity_id
_entity_poly.type
_entity_poly.pdbx_seq_one_letter_code
_entity_poly.pdbx_strand_id
1 'polypeptide(L)'
;MRDARINLGGRDARIISGAVEAWTPERADVVVADPARSGLGKLGVAKIAGTRASRVVLVSCDPAAFARDAQLLKAKKYRLERCTIVDLFPQTSHVEVVSSFVPDAPDD
;
A
#
# COMPACT_ATOMS: atom_id res chain seq x y z
N MET A 1 -12.73 -6.30 12.56
CA MET A 1 -12.34 -7.74 12.56
C MET A 1 -13.50 -8.70 12.34
N ARG A 2 -14.67 -8.49 12.97
CA ARG A 2 -15.85 -9.35 12.77
C ARG A 2 -16.27 -9.42 11.29
N ASP A 3 -16.37 -8.26 10.63
CA ASP A 3 -16.82 -8.20 9.24
C ASP A 3 -15.81 -8.82 8.27
N ALA A 4 -14.52 -8.60 8.48
CA ALA A 4 -13.47 -9.24 7.67
C ALA A 4 -13.57 -10.78 7.73
N ARG A 5 -13.83 -11.36 8.91
CA ARG A 5 -14.03 -12.81 9.06
C ARG A 5 -15.31 -13.30 8.40
N ILE A 6 -16.40 -12.54 8.50
CA ILE A 6 -17.68 -12.85 7.84
C ILE A 6 -17.50 -12.82 6.31
N ASN A 7 -16.94 -11.73 5.79
CA ASN A 7 -16.76 -11.51 4.36
C ASN A 7 -15.76 -12.46 3.71
N LEU A 8 -14.83 -13.00 4.50
CA LEU A 8 -13.90 -14.02 4.00
C LEU A 8 -14.64 -15.26 3.51
N GLY A 9 -15.77 -15.62 4.13
CA GLY A 9 -16.69 -16.64 3.62
C GLY A 9 -16.06 -18.02 3.41
N GLY A 10 -15.06 -18.38 4.22
CA GLY A 10 -14.34 -19.65 4.10
C GLY A 10 -13.23 -19.70 3.05
N ARG A 11 -12.90 -18.58 2.41
CA ARG A 11 -11.72 -18.50 1.53
C ARG A 11 -10.43 -18.65 2.35
N ASP A 12 -9.39 -19.17 1.70
CA ASP A 12 -8.07 -19.37 2.30
C ASP A 12 -7.36 -18.02 2.51
N ALA A 13 -7.52 -17.43 3.68
CA ALA A 13 -6.78 -16.26 4.10
C ALA A 13 -6.58 -16.23 5.62
N ARG A 14 -5.47 -15.61 6.04
CA ARG A 14 -5.16 -15.34 7.43
C ARG A 14 -5.44 -13.88 7.75
N ILE A 15 -6.25 -13.62 8.79
CA ILE A 15 -6.55 -12.26 9.24
C ILE A 15 -5.74 -11.97 10.50
N ILE A 16 -4.88 -10.95 10.42
CA ILE A 16 -4.04 -10.49 11.52
C ILE A 16 -4.57 -9.12 11.96
N SER A 17 -4.76 -8.93 13.27
CA SER A 17 -5.15 -7.64 13.85
C SER A 17 -3.98 -7.08 14.65
N GLY A 18 -3.56 -5.87 14.31
CA GLY A 18 -2.51 -5.17 15.04
C GLY A 18 -2.09 -3.90 14.31
N ALA A 19 -1.27 -3.10 14.99
CA ALA A 19 -0.59 -1.98 14.36
C ALA A 19 0.40 -2.51 13.31
N VAL A 20 0.39 -1.93 12.10
CA VAL A 20 1.30 -2.34 11.01
C VAL A 20 2.76 -2.13 11.42
N GLU A 21 3.03 -1.13 12.25
CA GLU A 21 4.33 -0.81 12.82
C GLU A 21 4.87 -1.95 13.71
N ALA A 22 3.98 -2.68 14.39
CA ALA A 22 4.33 -3.83 15.23
C ALA A 22 4.34 -5.16 14.48
N TRP A 23 3.77 -5.22 13.28
CA TRP A 23 3.73 -6.43 12.46
C TRP A 23 5.10 -6.78 11.88
N THR A 24 5.47 -8.06 11.85
CA THR A 24 6.71 -8.55 11.23
C THR A 24 6.44 -8.90 9.76
N PRO A 25 7.15 -8.28 8.79
CA PRO A 25 6.95 -8.58 7.38
C PRO A 25 7.32 -10.02 7.03
N GLU A 26 6.44 -10.70 6.31
CA GLU A 26 6.70 -11.98 5.65
C GLU A 26 6.87 -11.75 4.14
N ARG A 27 7.51 -12.67 3.42
CA ARG A 27 7.59 -12.56 1.96
C ARG A 27 6.20 -12.58 1.35
N ALA A 28 5.96 -11.71 0.37
CA ALA A 28 4.75 -11.68 -0.42
C ALA A 28 5.11 -11.38 -1.88
N ASP A 29 4.31 -11.83 -2.84
CA ASP A 29 4.50 -11.46 -4.25
C ASP A 29 3.93 -10.08 -4.55
N VAL A 30 2.80 -9.77 -3.90
CA VAL A 30 2.05 -8.52 -4.05
C VAL A 30 1.63 -8.01 -2.68
N VAL A 31 1.78 -6.70 -2.46
CA VAL A 31 1.19 -6.00 -1.31
C VAL A 31 0.19 -4.97 -1.81
N VAL A 32 -1.00 -4.96 -1.23
CA VAL A 32 -1.99 -3.88 -1.40
C VAL A 32 -2.08 -3.12 -0.08
N ALA A 33 -1.82 -1.82 -0.12
CA ALA A 33 -1.86 -0.94 1.05
C ALA A 33 -2.88 0.17 0.82
N ASP A 34 -3.82 0.29 1.76
CA ASP A 34 -4.85 1.33 1.82
C ASP A 34 -4.81 1.98 3.22
N PRO A 35 -3.82 2.86 3.48
CA PRO A 35 -3.65 3.50 4.78
C PRO A 35 -4.71 4.59 5.02
N ALA A 36 -4.83 5.02 6.27
CA ALA A 36 -5.55 6.25 6.61
C ALA A 36 -4.95 7.48 5.90
N ARG A 37 -5.65 8.62 5.96
CA ARG A 37 -5.23 9.91 5.34
C ARG A 37 -3.81 10.37 5.68
N SER A 38 -3.23 9.94 6.80
CA SER A 38 -1.84 10.23 7.16
C SER A 38 -0.82 9.61 6.20
N GLY A 39 -1.20 8.57 5.46
CA GLY A 39 -0.33 7.71 4.69
C GLY A 39 0.32 6.61 5.54
N LEU A 40 1.19 5.84 4.91
CA LEU A 40 2.02 4.78 5.50
C LEU A 40 3.14 5.35 6.38
N GLY A 41 3.72 6.47 5.96
CA GLY A 41 4.90 7.04 6.60
C GLY A 41 6.12 6.11 6.55
N LYS A 42 7.20 6.53 7.22
CA LYS A 42 8.51 5.83 7.17
C LYS A 42 8.42 4.37 7.65
N LEU A 43 7.69 4.12 8.73
CA LEU A 43 7.57 2.79 9.31
C LEU A 43 6.72 1.86 8.43
N GLY A 44 5.55 2.30 7.97
CA GLY A 44 4.70 1.50 7.09
C GLY A 44 5.41 1.14 5.79
N VAL A 45 6.07 2.11 5.16
CA VAL A 45 6.87 1.87 3.94
C VAL A 45 8.02 0.90 4.20
N ALA A 46 8.70 1.00 5.35
CA ALA A 46 9.75 0.05 5.71
C ALA A 46 9.22 -1.38 5.90
N LYS A 47 8.03 -1.55 6.48
CA LYS A 47 7.37 -2.86 6.62
C LYS A 47 7.02 -3.46 5.27
N ILE A 48 6.41 -2.66 4.39
CA ILE A 48 6.07 -3.09 3.02
C ILE A 48 7.32 -3.49 2.26
N ALA A 49 8.37 -2.67 2.28
CA ALA A 49 9.63 -3.01 1.60
C ALA A 49 10.26 -4.30 2.16
N GLY A 50 10.11 -4.56 3.46
CA GLY A 50 10.55 -5.79 4.13
C GLY A 50 9.90 -7.07 3.60
N THR A 51 8.71 -6.98 2.99
CA THR A 51 8.06 -8.13 2.33
C THR A 51 8.75 -8.56 1.03
N ARG A 52 9.59 -7.69 0.44
CA ARG A 52 10.25 -7.90 -0.86
C ARG A 52 9.28 -8.18 -2.01
N ALA A 53 8.07 -7.64 -1.94
CA ALA A 53 7.07 -7.82 -2.98
C ALA A 53 7.56 -7.37 -4.36
N SER A 54 7.26 -8.16 -5.38
CA SER A 54 7.53 -7.78 -6.77
C SER A 54 6.58 -6.70 -7.26
N ARG A 55 5.47 -6.47 -6.54
CA ARG A 55 4.55 -5.35 -6.79
C ARG A 55 3.95 -4.82 -5.49
N VAL A 56 3.92 -3.50 -5.35
CA VAL A 56 3.18 -2.80 -4.29
C VAL A 56 2.10 -1.95 -4.94
N VAL A 57 0.85 -2.15 -4.53
CA VAL A 57 -0.26 -1.27 -4.88
C VAL A 57 -0.54 -0.38 -3.68
N LEU A 58 -0.44 0.93 -3.87
CA LEU A 58 -0.79 1.94 -2.89
C LEU A 58 -2.09 2.61 -3.32
N VAL A 59 -3.12 2.51 -2.48
CA VAL A 59 -4.36 3.28 -2.57
C VAL A 59 -4.23 4.46 -1.62
N SER A 60 -4.62 5.67 -2.03
CA SER A 60 -4.52 6.85 -1.17
C SER A 60 -5.59 7.87 -1.48
N CYS A 61 -6.33 8.26 -0.44
CA CYS A 61 -7.36 9.29 -0.49
C CYS A 61 -6.84 10.72 -0.29
N ASP A 62 -5.53 10.87 -0.03
CA ASP A 62 -4.86 12.16 0.18
C ASP A 62 -3.63 12.30 -0.76
N PRO A 63 -3.67 13.19 -1.76
CA PRO A 63 -2.59 13.33 -2.73
C PRO A 63 -1.24 13.71 -2.12
N ALA A 64 -1.23 14.46 -1.01
CA ALA A 64 0.02 14.86 -0.34
C ALA A 64 0.64 13.68 0.42
N ALA A 65 -0.16 12.84 1.06
CA ALA A 65 0.27 11.59 1.68
C ALA A 65 0.81 10.62 0.64
N PHE A 66 0.10 10.44 -0.47
CA PHE A 66 0.58 9.67 -1.61
C PHE A 66 1.97 10.14 -2.07
N ALA A 67 2.17 11.44 -2.29
CA ALA A 67 3.44 11.97 -2.77
C ALA A 67 4.60 11.67 -1.79
N ARG A 68 4.37 11.80 -0.48
CA ARG A 68 5.37 11.45 0.54
C ARG A 68 5.70 9.97 0.54
N ASP A 69 4.68 9.10 0.52
CA ASP A 69 4.88 7.65 0.56
C ASP A 69 5.52 7.13 -0.73
N ALA A 70 5.18 7.70 -1.89
CA ALA A 70 5.82 7.40 -3.17
C ALA A 70 7.32 7.72 -3.15
N GLN A 71 7.72 8.86 -2.55
CA GLN A 71 9.13 9.19 -2.36
C GLN A 71 9.85 8.20 -1.42
N LEU A 72 9.19 7.79 -0.34
CA LEU A 72 9.74 6.80 0.59
C LEU A 72 9.88 5.42 -0.07
N LEU A 73 8.91 5.00 -0.88
CA LEU A 73 8.98 3.77 -1.67
C LEU A 73 10.12 3.83 -2.68
N LYS A 74 10.29 4.95 -3.37
CA LYS A 74 11.44 5.19 -4.25
C LYS A 74 12.77 5.07 -3.49
N ALA A 75 12.87 5.62 -2.29
CA ALA A 75 14.06 5.46 -1.44
C ALA A 75 14.30 4.00 -1.00
N LYS A 76 13.29 3.14 -1.10
CA LYS A 76 13.38 1.68 -0.90
C LYS A 76 13.54 0.90 -2.21
N LYS A 77 13.95 1.55 -3.30
CA LYS A 77 14.18 0.94 -4.63
C LYS A 77 12.90 0.37 -5.27
N TYR A 78 11.78 1.04 -5.06
CA TYR A 78 10.54 0.80 -5.79
C TYR A 78 10.22 1.99 -6.69
N ARG A 79 10.22 1.79 -8.01
CA ARG A 79 9.74 2.80 -8.96
C ARG A 79 8.23 2.77 -9.11
N LEU A 80 7.63 3.95 -9.30
CA LEU A 80 6.26 4.07 -9.74
C LEU A 80 6.14 3.56 -11.18
N GLU A 81 5.28 2.57 -11.42
CA GLU A 81 5.01 1.99 -12.73
C GLU A 81 3.74 2.57 -13.36
N ARG A 82 2.69 2.75 -12.56
CA ARG A 82 1.41 3.31 -13.02
C ARG A 82 0.75 4.06 -11.87
N CYS A 83 0.02 5.11 -12.21
CA CYS A 83 -0.86 5.84 -11.31
C CYS A 83 -2.21 6.06 -12.02
N THR A 84 -3.31 5.89 -11.28
CA THR A 84 -4.67 6.09 -11.77
C THR A 84 -5.46 6.85 -10.72
N ILE A 85 -6.11 7.93 -11.14
CA ILE A 85 -6.98 8.73 -10.30
C ILE A 85 -8.41 8.23 -10.48
N VAL A 86 -9.11 8.01 -9.36
CA VAL A 86 -10.50 7.55 -9.33
C VAL A 86 -11.34 8.60 -8.61
N ASP A 87 -12.34 9.13 -9.30
CA ASP A 87 -13.36 9.99 -8.72
C ASP A 87 -14.42 9.14 -8.02
N LEU A 88 -14.11 8.73 -6.78
CA LEU A 88 -15.03 7.93 -5.96
C LEU A 88 -16.11 8.79 -5.29
N PHE A 89 -15.88 10.10 -5.20
CA PHE A 89 -16.78 11.05 -4.54
C PHE A 89 -17.02 12.27 -5.45
N PRO A 90 -17.82 12.11 -6.52
CA PRO A 90 -18.09 13.18 -7.47
C PRO A 90 -18.63 14.43 -6.77
N GLN A 91 -18.27 15.58 -7.33
CA GLN A 91 -18.64 16.91 -6.79
C GLN A 91 -18.03 17.22 -5.41
N THR A 92 -16.99 16.49 -5.01
CA THR A 92 -16.17 16.83 -3.83
C THR A 92 -14.73 17.10 -4.23
N SER A 93 -13.91 17.60 -3.31
CA SER A 93 -12.46 17.74 -3.51
C SER A 93 -11.67 16.44 -3.33
N HIS A 94 -12.34 15.33 -2.97
CA HIS A 94 -11.66 14.07 -2.69
C HIS A 94 -11.41 13.29 -3.97
N VAL A 95 -10.23 12.68 -4.05
CA VAL A 95 -9.85 11.76 -5.11
C VAL A 95 -9.14 10.56 -4.50
N GLU A 96 -9.35 9.38 -5.08
CA GLU A 96 -8.56 8.20 -4.75
C GLU A 96 -7.43 8.03 -5.77
N VAL A 97 -6.21 7.84 -5.29
CA VAL A 97 -5.03 7.57 -6.10
C VAL A 97 -4.68 6.10 -5.96
N VAL A 98 -4.81 5.32 -7.03
CA VAL A 98 -4.38 3.93 -7.09
C VAL A 98 -3.10 3.85 -7.90
N SER A 99 -2.01 3.44 -7.26
CA SER A 99 -0.69 3.41 -7.89
C SER A 99 -0.03 2.04 -7.74
N SER A 100 0.65 1.58 -8.80
CA SER A 100 1.48 0.39 -8.77
C SER A 100 2.95 0.76 -8.78
N PHE A 101 3.71 0.16 -7.88
CA PHE A 101 5.15 0.25 -7.78
C PHE A 101 5.76 -1.14 -7.99
N VAL A 102 6.91 -1.19 -8.62
CA VAL A 102 7.70 -2.41 -8.83
C VAL A 102 9.14 -2.15 -8.40
N PRO A 103 9.91 -3.18 -8.00
CA PRO A 103 11.33 -3.02 -7.75
C PRO A 103 12.01 -2.34 -8.94
N ASP A 104 12.96 -1.46 -8.65
CA ASP A 104 13.90 -1.01 -9.66
C ASP A 104 14.57 -2.25 -10.28
N ALA A 105 14.79 -2.22 -11.59
CA ALA A 105 15.63 -3.24 -12.21
C ALA A 105 16.98 -3.24 -11.46
N PRO A 106 17.63 -4.40 -11.27
CA PRO A 106 18.99 -4.40 -10.77
C PRO A 106 19.81 -3.44 -11.64
N ASP A 107 20.60 -2.58 -10.98
CA ASP A 107 21.58 -1.76 -11.67
C ASP A 107 22.54 -2.74 -12.41
N ASP A 108 22.53 -2.75 -13.74
CA ASP A 108 23.53 -3.44 -14.58
C ASP A 108 24.92 -2.81 -14.41
#